data_AF-A0A7X7LCN1-F1
#
_entry.id   AF-A0A7X7LCN1-F1
#
_cell.length_a   1.000
_cell.length_b   1.000
_cell.length_c   1.000
_cell.angle_alpha   90.00
_cell.angle_beta   90.00
_cell.angle_gamma   90.00
#
_symmetry.space_group_name_H-M   'P 1'
#
loop_
_entity.id
_entity.type
_entity.pdbx_description
1 polymer ?
#
loop_
_entity_poly.entity_id
_entity_poly.type
_entity_poly.pdbx_seq_one_letter_code
_entity_poly.pdbx_strand_id
1 'polypeptide(L)'
;MKRLLAVLTLMVLTASGAWAATYTLLPVNANTNWYHPIWDIGSYPKAADDVAVISNANVSSPTTSLSISLGMSITVGVIRTAGTTTNVPWVTISSDSGSVLYFQSSDGRAVVEAAGMNAGSWQLHLNSRMTLLSDLEARCVSNKIFMFGSGAYDIAGASNLYLRNLAIGSGSYGTFDTRMPASPNFTGELHLEGRPYVSVGHDAANNRYIMTNALVIVEPGTALLLRSYVSNLGYRVVCRSGSTLQAHVNQPANFRTPVEIHGWVTNTVWAGGYAFNLRGDVSGTGTIFRLGQWARMTNCYVGSVSPGLSGPGTITFMSSLAAGGTTSAWANALLLGEAGDPLQLVIEDGDQVIVTNRGEVLNLALLDVTFLTTTLQGTTNWFLQSGDGFAGGAFNSVDWGIFNGYCVSNVAGMENYIGAVVVPEPALLLLLGLCGLVASRFRG
;
A
#
# COMPACT_ATOMS: atom_id res chain seq x y z
N MET A 1 -34.31 31.21 -14.38
CA MET A 1 -33.15 30.44 -14.90
C MET A 1 -32.56 29.43 -13.90
N LYS A 2 -32.31 29.76 -12.62
CA LYS A 2 -31.73 28.80 -11.64
C LYS A 2 -32.56 27.54 -11.35
N ARG A 3 -33.90 27.64 -11.35
CA ARG A 3 -34.80 26.49 -11.17
C ARG A 3 -34.89 25.57 -12.39
N LEU A 4 -34.64 26.10 -13.59
CA LEU A 4 -34.69 25.31 -14.83
C LEU A 4 -33.44 24.45 -14.98
N LEU A 5 -32.28 24.93 -14.52
CA LEU A 5 -31.01 24.19 -14.58
C LEU A 5 -31.01 22.99 -13.61
N ALA A 6 -31.53 23.14 -12.40
CA ALA A 6 -31.65 22.03 -11.44
C ALA A 6 -32.63 20.93 -11.90
N VAL A 7 -33.72 21.32 -12.57
CA VAL A 7 -34.66 20.37 -13.18
C VAL A 7 -34.03 19.70 -14.42
N LEU A 8 -33.23 20.43 -15.21
CA LEU A 8 -32.49 19.83 -16.33
C LEU A 8 -31.42 18.83 -15.86
N THR A 9 -30.67 19.12 -14.79
CA THR A 9 -29.69 18.17 -14.24
C THR A 9 -30.38 16.90 -13.71
N LEU A 10 -31.57 17.05 -13.10
CA LEU A 10 -32.36 15.92 -12.61
C LEU A 10 -32.96 15.09 -13.76
N MET A 11 -33.41 15.73 -14.85
CA MET A 11 -33.96 15.03 -16.03
C MET A 11 -32.89 14.38 -16.91
N VAL A 12 -31.67 14.91 -16.94
CA VAL A 12 -30.54 14.28 -17.65
C VAL A 12 -30.05 13.02 -16.91
N LEU A 13 -30.28 12.92 -15.59
CA LEU A 13 -29.99 11.73 -14.79
C LEU A 13 -31.05 10.61 -14.91
N THR A 14 -32.28 10.91 -15.35
CA THR A 14 -33.35 9.91 -15.48
C THR A 14 -33.51 9.34 -16.89
N ALA A 15 -32.88 9.94 -17.91
CA ALA A 15 -33.05 9.52 -19.30
C ALA A 15 -32.09 8.40 -19.75
N SER A 16 -31.14 7.97 -18.91
CA SER A 16 -30.24 6.85 -19.20
C SER A 16 -30.30 5.80 -18.08
N GLY A 17 -31.19 4.84 -18.22
CA GLY A 17 -31.25 3.65 -17.35
C GLY A 17 -32.67 3.30 -16.93
N ALA A 18 -33.34 2.47 -17.73
CA ALA A 18 -34.62 1.87 -17.37
C ALA A 18 -34.44 0.74 -16.33
N TRP A 19 -34.00 1.09 -15.12
CA TRP A 19 -34.13 0.29 -13.89
C TRP A 19 -34.44 1.29 -12.77
N ALA A 20 -35.52 1.07 -12.02
CA ALA A 20 -36.06 2.05 -11.09
C ALA A 20 -35.15 2.24 -9.86
N ALA A 21 -34.12 3.09 -9.98
CA ALA A 21 -33.38 3.58 -8.82
C ALA A 21 -34.32 4.47 -7.98
N THR A 22 -34.53 4.12 -6.70
CA THR A 22 -35.27 5.01 -5.80
C THR A 22 -34.31 6.12 -5.38
N TYR A 23 -34.52 7.34 -5.89
CA TYR A 23 -33.77 8.50 -5.47
C TYR A 23 -34.35 9.05 -4.16
N THR A 24 -33.64 8.85 -3.05
CA THR A 24 -33.96 9.52 -1.79
C THR A 24 -33.15 10.81 -1.71
N LEU A 25 -33.75 11.90 -2.19
CA LEU A 25 -33.26 13.26 -1.98
C LEU A 25 -33.65 13.72 -0.57
N LEU A 26 -32.66 13.93 0.31
CA LEU A 26 -32.89 14.65 1.56
C LEU A 26 -33.06 16.15 1.23
N PRO A 27 -34.26 16.74 1.38
CA PRO A 27 -34.53 18.08 0.87
C PRO A 27 -33.73 19.16 1.63
N VAL A 28 -33.20 20.12 0.87
CA VAL A 28 -32.35 21.25 1.33
C VAL A 28 -33.16 22.51 1.66
N ASN A 29 -34.46 22.46 1.40
CA ASN A 29 -35.30 23.63 1.21
C ASN A 29 -36.55 23.56 2.09
N ALA A 30 -36.30 23.41 3.39
CA ALA A 30 -37.09 24.01 4.44
C ALA A 30 -36.18 24.11 5.67
N ASN A 31 -36.21 25.22 6.40
CA ASN A 31 -35.60 25.39 7.72
C ASN A 31 -36.19 24.43 8.79
N THR A 32 -36.80 23.32 8.39
CA THR A 32 -37.01 22.17 9.25
C THR A 32 -35.70 21.42 9.27
N ASN A 33 -34.86 21.68 10.26
CA ASN A 33 -33.84 20.71 10.66
C ASN A 33 -34.53 19.34 10.73
N TRP A 34 -34.22 18.42 9.82
CA TRP A 34 -34.62 17.02 9.96
C TRP A 34 -33.74 16.43 11.07
N TYR A 35 -34.11 16.74 12.31
CA TYR A 35 -33.59 16.18 13.57
C TYR A 35 -34.08 14.73 13.79
N HIS A 36 -34.40 13.99 12.73
CA HIS A 36 -34.48 12.53 12.83
C HIS A 36 -33.17 11.97 12.29
N PRO A 37 -32.14 11.86 13.14
CA PRO A 37 -30.83 11.34 12.78
C PRO A 37 -30.91 9.81 12.57
N ILE A 38 -32.00 9.26 12.03
CA ILE A 38 -32.19 7.80 11.94
C ILE A 38 -32.78 7.43 10.58
N TRP A 39 -32.16 6.47 9.90
CA TRP A 39 -32.76 5.77 8.76
C TRP A 39 -33.67 4.64 9.29
N ASP A 40 -34.98 4.93 9.41
CA ASP A 40 -36.04 4.04 9.94
C ASP A 40 -36.94 3.42 8.85
N ILE A 41 -37.60 2.29 9.14
CA ILE A 41 -38.49 1.50 8.24
C ILE A 41 -39.32 2.37 7.28
N GLY A 42 -39.05 2.24 5.97
CA GLY A 42 -39.95 2.70 4.89
C GLY A 42 -39.49 3.89 4.05
N SER A 43 -38.47 4.66 4.45
CA SER A 43 -38.06 5.92 3.78
C SER A 43 -36.56 6.05 3.41
N TYR A 44 -35.80 4.96 3.41
CA TYR A 44 -34.35 4.94 3.17
C TYR A 44 -33.97 3.97 2.03
N PRO A 45 -32.71 3.99 1.54
CA PRO A 45 -32.21 3.02 0.57
C PRO A 45 -32.35 1.57 1.07
N LYS A 46 -33.13 0.77 0.36
CA LYS A 46 -33.52 -0.59 0.78
C LYS A 46 -33.19 -1.66 -0.25
N ALA A 47 -32.75 -1.26 -1.43
CA ALA A 47 -32.45 -2.16 -2.53
C ALA A 47 -31.09 -1.85 -3.16
N ALA A 48 -30.59 -2.81 -3.95
CA ALA A 48 -29.50 -2.54 -4.86
C ALA A 48 -29.83 -1.31 -5.73
N ASP A 49 -28.82 -0.50 -6.02
CA ASP A 49 -28.91 0.70 -6.87
C ASP A 49 -29.69 1.89 -6.27
N ASP A 50 -30.27 1.76 -5.07
CA ASP A 50 -30.86 2.92 -4.39
C ASP A 50 -29.78 3.97 -4.12
N VAL A 51 -30.16 5.25 -4.28
CA VAL A 51 -29.25 6.40 -4.21
C VAL A 51 -29.62 7.31 -3.05
N ALA A 52 -28.69 7.49 -2.11
CA ALA A 52 -28.75 8.48 -1.05
C ALA A 52 -27.91 9.71 -1.40
N VAL A 53 -28.56 10.87 -1.53
CA VAL A 53 -27.87 12.16 -1.68
C VAL A 53 -28.04 12.99 -0.42
N ILE A 54 -26.94 13.25 0.26
CA ILE A 54 -26.87 14.04 1.49
C ILE A 54 -26.32 15.41 1.13
N SER A 55 -27.18 16.42 1.13
CA SER A 55 -26.74 17.78 0.83
C SER A 55 -26.38 18.54 2.10
N ASN A 56 -25.21 19.17 2.08
CA ASN A 56 -24.75 19.98 3.19
C ASN A 56 -25.22 21.45 3.08
N ALA A 57 -25.91 21.84 1.99
CA ALA A 57 -25.99 23.20 1.50
C ALA A 57 -26.75 24.23 2.36
N ASN A 58 -27.24 23.90 3.57
CA ASN A 58 -27.90 24.86 4.47
C ASN A 58 -27.84 24.46 5.95
N VAL A 59 -26.77 23.78 6.40
CA VAL A 59 -26.67 23.46 7.83
C VAL A 59 -26.06 24.64 8.59
N SER A 60 -26.89 25.61 8.98
CA SER A 60 -26.54 26.66 9.96
C SER A 60 -26.64 26.11 11.38
N SER A 61 -26.03 24.95 11.64
CA SER A 61 -26.05 24.32 12.97
C SER A 61 -24.83 24.77 13.77
N PRO A 62 -24.98 25.02 15.09
CA PRO A 62 -23.85 25.17 16.01
C PRO A 62 -23.13 23.83 16.30
N THR A 63 -23.69 22.69 15.87
CA THR A 63 -23.08 21.37 16.07
C THR A 63 -22.00 21.09 15.02
N THR A 64 -20.89 20.51 15.45
CA THR A 64 -19.71 20.21 14.61
C THR A 64 -19.93 19.08 13.60
N SER A 65 -21.06 18.36 13.66
CA SER A 65 -21.38 17.26 12.75
C SER A 65 -22.89 17.09 12.54
N LEU A 66 -23.26 16.52 11.39
CA LEU A 66 -24.57 15.94 11.09
C LEU A 66 -24.44 14.42 11.23
N SER A 67 -25.04 13.85 12.28
CA SER A 67 -25.02 12.41 12.52
C SER A 67 -26.29 11.75 11.97
N ILE A 68 -26.10 10.65 11.24
CA ILE A 68 -27.14 9.76 10.73
C ILE A 68 -26.89 8.38 11.33
N SER A 69 -27.72 7.96 12.26
CA SER A 69 -27.75 6.63 12.84
C SER A 69 -28.50 5.63 11.96
N LEU A 70 -27.98 4.41 11.86
CA LEU A 70 -28.66 3.29 11.22
C LEU A 70 -29.47 2.55 12.30
N GLY A 71 -30.77 2.84 12.38
CA GLY A 71 -31.70 2.12 13.27
C GLY A 71 -31.97 0.68 12.82
N MET A 72 -31.57 0.34 11.59
CA MET A 72 -31.60 -1.00 11.05
C MET A 72 -30.55 -1.21 9.96
N SER A 73 -30.37 -2.45 9.51
CA SER A 73 -29.51 -2.73 8.37
C SER A 73 -30.15 -2.23 7.07
N ILE A 74 -29.34 -1.65 6.20
CA ILE A 74 -29.80 -1.00 4.96
C ILE A 74 -28.98 -1.46 3.76
N THR A 75 -29.56 -1.41 2.56
CA THR A 75 -28.86 -1.75 1.31
C THR A 75 -28.86 -0.53 0.39
N VAL A 76 -27.68 -0.18 -0.13
CA VAL A 76 -27.52 1.02 -0.95
C VAL A 76 -26.55 0.77 -2.10
N GLY A 77 -26.86 1.35 -3.27
CA GLY A 77 -25.95 1.37 -4.41
C GLY A 77 -25.06 2.61 -4.41
N VAL A 78 -25.59 3.76 -4.01
CA VAL A 78 -24.84 5.02 -4.00
C VAL A 78 -25.10 5.84 -2.73
N ILE A 79 -24.03 6.31 -2.07
CA ILE A 79 -24.08 7.40 -1.09
C ILE A 79 -23.25 8.56 -1.62
N ARG A 80 -23.84 9.75 -1.73
CA ARG A 80 -23.12 10.96 -2.17
C ARG A 80 -23.38 12.12 -1.23
N THR A 81 -22.31 12.77 -0.77
CA THR A 81 -22.42 14.09 -0.13
C THR A 81 -22.24 15.19 -1.18
N ALA A 82 -23.04 16.25 -1.12
CA ALA A 82 -23.00 17.34 -2.09
C ALA A 82 -23.26 18.72 -1.46
N GLY A 83 -22.88 19.78 -2.16
CA GLY A 83 -23.10 21.17 -1.73
C GLY A 83 -21.91 21.79 -1.00
N THR A 84 -22.05 23.05 -0.59
CA THR A 84 -20.98 23.83 0.05
C THR A 84 -21.45 24.37 1.40
N THR A 85 -20.65 24.23 2.46
CA THR A 85 -20.95 24.85 3.77
C THR A 85 -19.91 25.88 4.18
N THR A 86 -20.38 26.97 4.77
CA THR A 86 -19.55 28.02 5.36
C THR A 86 -19.22 27.74 6.84
N ASN A 87 -20.07 26.97 7.54
CA ASN A 87 -19.88 26.55 8.92
C ASN A 87 -19.88 25.00 9.02
N VAL A 88 -19.22 24.47 10.05
CA VAL A 88 -18.80 23.06 10.16
C VAL A 88 -19.92 22.16 10.70
N PRO A 89 -20.61 21.43 9.81
CA PRO A 89 -20.85 20.03 10.11
C PRO A 89 -20.37 19.12 8.98
N TRP A 90 -19.48 18.19 9.31
CA TRP A 90 -19.24 17.02 8.46
C TRP A 90 -20.37 16.01 8.64
N VAL A 91 -20.58 15.13 7.65
CA VAL A 91 -21.59 14.07 7.73
C VAL A 91 -20.97 12.85 8.39
N THR A 92 -21.62 12.30 9.41
CA THR A 92 -21.28 11.00 9.99
C THR A 92 -22.44 10.04 9.81
N ILE A 93 -22.19 8.85 9.26
CA ILE A 93 -23.16 7.75 9.22
C ILE A 93 -22.68 6.67 10.18
N SER A 94 -23.43 6.38 11.23
CA SER A 94 -23.06 5.42 12.27
C SER A 94 -24.10 4.33 12.47
N SER A 95 -23.69 3.09 12.72
CA SER A 95 -24.62 2.01 13.02
C SER A 95 -24.98 1.97 14.50
N ASP A 96 -26.26 1.80 14.83
CA ASP A 96 -26.66 1.36 16.16
C ASP A 96 -26.27 -0.13 16.34
N SER A 97 -26.18 -0.61 17.58
CA SER A 97 -25.65 -1.94 17.94
C SER A 97 -26.28 -3.09 17.13
N GLY A 98 -25.62 -3.48 16.02
CA GLY A 98 -26.01 -4.61 15.17
C GLY A 98 -26.38 -4.26 13.73
N SER A 99 -26.67 -3.00 13.42
CA SER A 99 -27.02 -2.57 12.06
C SER A 99 -25.82 -2.62 11.10
N VAL A 100 -26.07 -3.01 9.85
CA VAL A 100 -25.07 -3.14 8.79
C VAL A 100 -25.46 -2.30 7.57
N LEU A 101 -24.48 -1.63 6.99
CA LEU A 101 -24.58 -0.96 5.70
C LEU A 101 -24.13 -1.93 4.60
N TYR A 102 -25.08 -2.46 3.84
CA TYR A 102 -24.82 -3.31 2.68
C TYR A 102 -24.61 -2.44 1.43
N PHE A 103 -23.47 -2.60 0.78
CA PHE A 103 -23.19 -1.97 -0.51
C PHE A 103 -23.48 -2.96 -1.63
N GLN A 104 -24.45 -2.63 -2.47
CA GLN A 104 -24.87 -3.48 -3.58
C GLN A 104 -25.32 -2.64 -4.77
N SER A 105 -24.79 -2.96 -5.95
CA SER A 105 -25.27 -2.44 -7.23
C SER A 105 -25.43 -3.57 -8.25
N SER A 106 -26.44 -3.49 -9.10
CA SER A 106 -26.65 -4.42 -10.21
C SER A 106 -25.57 -4.30 -11.29
N ASP A 107 -24.91 -3.15 -11.40
CA ASP A 107 -23.77 -2.91 -12.29
C ASP A 107 -22.46 -3.50 -11.73
N GLY A 108 -22.51 -4.20 -10.59
CA GLY A 108 -21.37 -4.82 -9.94
C GLY A 108 -20.50 -3.86 -9.13
N ARG A 109 -20.84 -2.56 -9.08
CA ARG A 109 -20.06 -1.55 -8.34
C ARG A 109 -20.94 -0.50 -7.66
N ALA A 110 -20.96 -0.55 -6.33
CA ALA A 110 -21.53 0.50 -5.49
C ALA A 110 -20.54 1.67 -5.33
N VAL A 111 -21.06 2.85 -5.01
CA VAL A 111 -20.26 4.09 -4.92
C VAL A 111 -20.54 4.84 -3.62
N VAL A 112 -19.47 5.28 -2.96
CA VAL A 112 -19.55 6.33 -1.94
C VAL A 112 -18.73 7.52 -2.39
N GLU A 113 -19.33 8.70 -2.44
CA GLU A 113 -18.68 9.89 -2.92
C GLU A 113 -18.76 11.04 -1.91
N ALA A 114 -17.60 11.43 -1.40
CA ALA A 114 -17.43 12.64 -0.59
C ALA A 114 -17.15 13.84 -1.51
N ALA A 115 -18.20 14.43 -2.09
CA ALA A 115 -18.10 15.53 -3.06
C ALA A 115 -18.50 16.91 -2.52
N GLY A 116 -19.08 17.01 -1.32
CA GLY A 116 -19.39 18.31 -0.74
C GLY A 116 -18.12 19.07 -0.32
N MET A 117 -18.17 20.40 -0.40
CA MET A 117 -17.08 21.29 -0.04
C MET A 117 -17.39 21.95 1.30
N ASN A 118 -16.40 22.11 2.18
CA ASN A 118 -16.61 22.86 3.42
C ASN A 118 -15.35 23.60 3.89
N ALA A 119 -15.48 24.38 4.97
CA ALA A 119 -14.36 25.06 5.62
C ALA A 119 -13.67 24.21 6.70
N GLY A 120 -14.32 23.17 7.23
CA GLY A 120 -13.81 22.29 8.30
C GLY A 120 -12.68 21.35 7.87
N SER A 121 -12.31 20.34 8.66
CA SER A 121 -11.29 19.34 8.24
C SER A 121 -11.89 18.09 7.61
N TRP A 122 -13.15 17.79 7.93
CA TRP A 122 -13.82 16.53 7.64
C TRP A 122 -14.99 16.75 6.69
N GLN A 123 -15.29 15.79 5.83
CA GLN A 123 -16.43 15.84 4.91
C GLN A 123 -17.44 14.72 5.17
N LEU A 124 -16.98 13.48 5.08
CA LEU A 124 -17.79 12.29 5.29
C LEU A 124 -17.05 11.33 6.21
N HIS A 125 -17.76 10.79 7.19
CA HIS A 125 -17.29 9.80 8.11
C HIS A 125 -18.27 8.62 8.13
N LEU A 126 -17.87 7.49 7.56
CA LEU A 126 -18.63 6.25 7.63
C LEU A 126 -18.15 5.44 8.82
N ASN A 127 -18.93 5.45 9.90
CA ASN A 127 -18.65 4.79 11.19
C ASN A 127 -19.66 3.67 11.47
N SER A 128 -19.83 2.75 10.52
CA SER A 128 -20.82 1.68 10.57
C SER A 128 -20.19 0.35 10.18
N ARG A 129 -20.76 -0.78 10.61
CA ARG A 129 -20.44 -2.08 9.99
C ARG A 129 -20.80 -2.03 8.52
N MET A 130 -19.93 -2.53 7.66
CA MET A 130 -20.17 -2.54 6.22
C MET A 130 -20.05 -3.96 5.68
N THR A 131 -20.85 -4.29 4.68
CA THR A 131 -20.72 -5.54 3.95
C THR A 131 -20.79 -5.26 2.46
N LEU A 132 -19.78 -5.70 1.73
CA LEU A 132 -19.64 -5.45 0.30
C LEU A 132 -20.27 -6.62 -0.48
N LEU A 133 -21.51 -6.45 -0.93
CA LEU A 133 -22.21 -7.41 -1.79
C LEU A 133 -21.87 -7.22 -3.28
N SER A 134 -21.28 -6.08 -3.61
CA SER A 134 -20.65 -5.74 -4.90
C SER A 134 -19.33 -5.01 -4.62
N ASP A 135 -18.52 -4.74 -5.65
CA ASP A 135 -17.37 -3.87 -5.49
C ASP A 135 -17.81 -2.51 -4.91
N LEU A 136 -16.94 -1.88 -4.13
CA LEU A 136 -17.20 -0.56 -3.58
C LEU A 136 -16.14 0.43 -4.04
N GLU A 137 -16.58 1.53 -4.64
CA GLU A 137 -15.72 2.64 -4.98
C GLU A 137 -15.97 3.84 -4.05
N ALA A 138 -15.01 4.09 -3.16
CA ALA A 138 -15.03 5.16 -2.20
C ALA A 138 -14.17 6.33 -2.70
N ARG A 139 -14.82 7.41 -3.15
CA ARG A 139 -14.20 8.57 -3.80
C ARG A 139 -14.19 9.79 -2.89
N CYS A 140 -13.02 10.37 -2.66
CA CYS A 140 -12.87 11.71 -2.09
C CYS A 140 -12.66 12.70 -3.25
N VAL A 141 -13.67 13.53 -3.53
CA VAL A 141 -13.61 14.57 -4.58
C VAL A 141 -13.52 15.97 -3.96
N SER A 142 -13.85 16.07 -2.67
CA SER A 142 -13.82 17.31 -1.91
C SER A 142 -12.40 17.77 -1.57
N ASN A 143 -12.30 18.99 -1.05
CA ASN A 143 -11.07 19.55 -0.48
C ASN A 143 -10.76 19.06 0.95
N LYS A 144 -11.33 17.92 1.39
CA LYS A 144 -11.46 17.52 2.81
C LYS A 144 -11.34 16.02 3.04
N ILE A 145 -11.33 15.62 4.31
CA ILE A 145 -11.15 14.21 4.69
C ILE A 145 -12.45 13.41 4.46
N PHE A 146 -12.35 12.33 3.67
CA PHE A 146 -13.30 11.22 3.69
C PHE A 146 -12.70 10.10 4.54
N MET A 147 -13.44 9.67 5.56
CA MET A 147 -12.99 8.64 6.47
C MET A 147 -13.91 7.44 6.60
N PHE A 148 -13.27 6.27 6.64
CA PHE A 148 -13.83 5.09 7.28
C PHE A 148 -13.40 5.05 8.75
N GLY A 149 -14.39 5.11 9.64
CA GLY A 149 -14.24 5.37 11.06
C GLY A 149 -13.61 4.25 11.87
N SER A 150 -13.11 4.63 13.05
CA SER A 150 -12.66 3.71 14.10
C SER A 150 -13.82 3.40 15.05
N GLY A 151 -14.34 2.19 14.95
CA GLY A 151 -15.26 1.59 15.91
C GLY A 151 -15.14 0.07 15.83
N ALA A 152 -15.91 -0.69 16.62
CA ALA A 152 -16.02 -2.17 16.52
C ALA A 152 -16.73 -2.63 15.22
N TYR A 153 -16.46 -1.91 14.14
CA TYR A 153 -17.19 -1.91 12.89
C TYR A 153 -16.25 -2.40 11.81
N ASP A 154 -16.46 -3.66 11.47
CA ASP A 154 -15.71 -4.42 10.49
C ASP A 154 -16.25 -4.15 9.07
N ILE A 155 -15.39 -4.30 8.07
CA ILE A 155 -15.81 -4.50 6.68
C ILE A 155 -15.83 -6.00 6.42
N ALA A 156 -16.94 -6.52 5.92
CA ALA A 156 -17.04 -7.90 5.49
C ALA A 156 -17.26 -8.01 3.98
N GLY A 157 -16.82 -9.12 3.41
CA GLY A 157 -17.08 -9.47 2.01
C GLY A 157 -15.82 -9.83 1.23
N ALA A 158 -16.04 -10.36 0.02
CA ALA A 158 -14.99 -10.75 -0.92
C ALA A 158 -14.89 -9.80 -2.12
N SER A 159 -15.82 -8.84 -2.25
CA SER A 159 -15.80 -7.83 -3.31
C SER A 159 -14.68 -6.82 -3.10
N ASN A 160 -14.21 -6.17 -4.16
CA ASN A 160 -13.07 -5.27 -4.08
C ASN A 160 -13.46 -3.90 -3.52
N LEU A 161 -12.50 -3.26 -2.84
CA LEU A 161 -12.63 -1.91 -2.29
C LEU A 161 -11.64 -0.97 -2.98
N TYR A 162 -12.14 0.05 -3.63
CA TYR A 162 -11.35 1.08 -4.31
C TYR A 162 -11.39 2.38 -3.51
N LEU A 163 -10.27 2.80 -2.94
CA LEU A 163 -10.12 4.08 -2.24
C LEU A 163 -9.49 5.07 -3.21
N ARG A 164 -10.28 6.04 -3.68
CA ARG A 164 -9.87 7.00 -4.71
C ARG A 164 -9.81 8.41 -4.15
N ASN A 165 -8.62 8.98 -4.09
CA ASN A 165 -8.43 10.40 -3.79
C ASN A 165 -8.33 11.21 -5.10
N LEU A 166 -9.45 11.86 -5.44
CA LEU A 166 -9.66 12.62 -6.68
C LEU A 166 -9.79 14.13 -6.39
N ALA A 167 -9.32 14.59 -5.22
CA ALA A 167 -9.44 15.98 -4.81
C ALA A 167 -8.75 16.92 -5.80
N ILE A 168 -9.47 17.97 -6.22
CA ILE A 168 -9.01 18.94 -7.21
C ILE A 168 -8.59 20.24 -6.50
N GLY A 169 -7.31 20.62 -6.60
CA GLY A 169 -6.83 21.95 -6.22
C GLY A 169 -5.41 21.99 -5.68
N SER A 170 -4.63 22.98 -6.13
CA SER A 170 -3.31 23.30 -5.56
C SER A 170 -3.45 23.73 -4.10
N GLY A 171 -3.00 22.92 -3.15
CA GLY A 171 -3.04 23.22 -1.72
C GLY A 171 -4.28 22.71 -0.96
N SER A 172 -5.16 21.95 -1.60
CA SER A 172 -6.32 21.32 -0.96
C SER A 172 -6.06 19.83 -0.70
N TYR A 173 -5.77 19.47 0.54
CA TYR A 173 -5.61 18.08 1.00
C TYR A 173 -6.97 17.42 1.20
N GLY A 174 -7.66 17.11 0.10
CA GLY A 174 -8.61 16.01 0.18
C GLY A 174 -7.81 14.76 0.50
N THR A 175 -8.24 14.03 1.52
CA THR A 175 -7.52 12.86 2.03
C THR A 175 -8.52 11.77 2.25
N PHE A 176 -8.23 10.59 1.69
CA PHE A 176 -8.87 9.39 2.17
C PHE A 176 -8.13 8.94 3.43
N ASP A 177 -8.81 8.89 4.57
CA ASP A 177 -8.25 8.40 5.84
C ASP A 177 -9.00 7.14 6.27
N THR A 178 -8.29 6.09 6.64
CA THR A 178 -8.94 4.89 7.19
C THR A 178 -8.40 4.58 8.57
N ARG A 179 -9.35 4.45 9.51
CA ARG A 179 -9.09 4.02 10.88
C ARG A 179 -9.67 2.64 11.16
N MET A 180 -9.89 1.86 10.11
CA MET A 180 -10.49 0.54 10.22
C MET A 180 -9.66 -0.37 11.14
N PRO A 181 -10.32 -1.25 11.90
CA PRO A 181 -9.63 -2.29 12.65
C PRO A 181 -9.05 -3.35 11.69
N ALA A 182 -8.49 -4.43 12.26
CA ALA A 182 -7.90 -5.54 11.50
C ALA A 182 -8.81 -6.09 10.39
N SER A 183 -10.13 -5.98 10.55
CA SER A 183 -11.14 -6.34 9.57
C SER A 183 -10.96 -7.73 8.93
N PRO A 184 -10.93 -8.81 9.73
CA PRO A 184 -10.60 -10.16 9.25
C PRO A 184 -11.66 -10.75 8.31
N ASN A 185 -12.88 -10.21 8.28
CA ASN A 185 -13.96 -10.71 7.43
C ASN A 185 -13.92 -10.11 6.00
N PHE A 186 -13.02 -9.17 5.73
CA PHE A 186 -12.77 -8.66 4.39
C PHE A 186 -11.67 -9.50 3.72
N THR A 187 -11.98 -10.05 2.56
CA THR A 187 -11.08 -10.94 1.78
C THR A 187 -10.88 -10.49 0.33
N GLY A 188 -11.52 -9.39 -0.07
CA GLY A 188 -11.33 -8.79 -1.38
C GLY A 188 -10.01 -8.02 -1.50
N GLU A 189 -9.77 -7.46 -2.68
CA GLU A 189 -8.61 -6.59 -2.93
C GLU A 189 -8.91 -5.15 -2.47
N LEU A 190 -7.92 -4.50 -1.89
CA LEU A 190 -7.94 -3.09 -1.53
C LEU A 190 -7.07 -2.31 -2.52
N HIS A 191 -7.70 -1.57 -3.43
CA HIS A 191 -7.00 -0.70 -4.36
C HIS A 191 -6.91 0.72 -3.80
N LEU A 192 -5.69 1.25 -3.78
CA LEU A 192 -5.40 2.61 -3.35
C LEU A 192 -5.00 3.44 -4.57
N GLU A 193 -5.81 4.42 -4.92
CA GLU A 193 -5.58 5.30 -6.05
C GLU A 193 -5.71 6.76 -5.62
N GLY A 194 -4.80 7.62 -6.03
CA GLY A 194 -5.07 9.06 -6.02
C GLY A 194 -3.90 9.94 -5.64
N ARG A 195 -4.14 11.26 -5.78
CA ARG A 195 -3.13 12.30 -5.58
C ARG A 195 -3.60 13.32 -4.54
N PRO A 196 -2.72 13.80 -3.65
CA PRO A 196 -1.31 13.43 -3.55
C PRO A 196 -1.05 12.09 -2.82
N TYR A 197 -1.98 11.60 -2.00
CA TYR A 197 -1.82 10.35 -1.25
C TYR A 197 -3.16 9.76 -0.77
N VAL A 198 -3.13 8.49 -0.36
CA VAL A 198 -4.16 7.82 0.46
C VAL A 198 -3.56 7.51 1.84
N SER A 199 -4.25 7.90 2.90
CA SER A 199 -3.81 7.72 4.29
C SER A 199 -4.44 6.49 4.92
N VAL A 200 -3.60 5.66 5.54
CA VAL A 200 -3.99 4.47 6.28
C VAL A 200 -3.39 4.57 7.68
N GLY A 201 -4.25 4.66 8.71
CA GLY A 201 -3.87 4.75 10.13
C GLY A 201 -4.66 5.79 10.92
N HIS A 202 -4.44 5.86 12.25
CA HIS A 202 -5.20 6.73 13.16
C HIS A 202 -4.34 7.37 14.25
N ASP A 203 -4.54 8.64 14.61
CA ASP A 203 -3.86 9.33 15.73
C ASP A 203 -3.96 8.66 17.12
N ALA A 204 -4.81 7.63 17.34
CA ALA A 204 -4.73 6.82 18.57
C ALA A 204 -3.69 5.69 18.43
N ALA A 205 -2.79 5.62 19.42
CA ALA A 205 -1.54 4.86 19.45
C ALA A 205 -1.63 3.32 19.29
N ASN A 206 -2.80 2.73 19.00
CA ASN A 206 -3.03 1.30 19.19
C ASN A 206 -3.40 0.49 17.93
N ASN A 207 -3.55 1.12 16.75
CA ASN A 207 -3.91 0.39 15.54
C ASN A 207 -2.66 -0.13 14.80
N ARG A 208 -2.29 -1.38 15.09
CA ARG A 208 -1.13 -2.05 14.48
C ARG A 208 -1.47 -2.90 13.25
N TYR A 209 -2.73 -3.28 13.09
CA TYR A 209 -3.22 -4.23 12.09
C TYR A 209 -4.44 -3.66 11.38
N ILE A 210 -4.39 -3.60 10.05
CA ILE A 210 -5.43 -3.05 9.20
C ILE A 210 -5.67 -4.02 8.05
N MET A 211 -6.94 -4.35 7.78
CA MET A 211 -7.34 -5.18 6.63
C MET A 211 -6.53 -6.47 6.47
N THR A 212 -6.31 -7.23 7.54
CA THR A 212 -5.28 -8.29 7.64
C THR A 212 -5.39 -9.40 6.60
N ASN A 213 -6.56 -9.61 6.02
CA ASN A 213 -6.82 -10.64 5.00
C ASN A 213 -6.93 -10.08 3.58
N ALA A 214 -6.70 -8.78 3.37
CA ALA A 214 -6.74 -8.15 2.06
C ALA A 214 -5.39 -8.22 1.33
N LEU A 215 -5.45 -8.36 0.00
CA LEU A 215 -4.37 -7.92 -0.88
C LEU A 215 -4.48 -6.41 -1.03
N VAL A 216 -3.42 -5.67 -0.70
CA VAL A 216 -3.43 -4.21 -0.83
C VAL A 216 -2.62 -3.82 -2.06
N ILE A 217 -3.22 -3.08 -2.98
CA ILE A 217 -2.60 -2.67 -4.24
C ILE A 217 -2.44 -1.14 -4.23
N VAL A 218 -1.20 -0.68 -4.29
CA VAL A 218 -0.88 0.76 -4.43
C VAL A 218 -0.71 1.07 -5.90
N GLU A 219 -1.66 1.82 -6.47
CA GLU A 219 -1.72 2.10 -7.90
C GLU A 219 -0.64 3.13 -8.33
N PRO A 220 -0.24 3.13 -9.63
CA PRO A 220 0.75 4.07 -10.15
C PRO A 220 0.43 5.53 -9.84
N GLY A 221 1.45 6.28 -9.41
CA GLY A 221 1.30 7.71 -9.06
C GLY A 221 0.56 7.98 -7.75
N THR A 222 0.28 6.94 -6.95
CA THR A 222 -0.32 7.04 -5.62
C THR A 222 0.76 6.93 -4.55
N ALA A 223 0.69 7.80 -3.54
CA ALA A 223 1.43 7.63 -2.31
C ALA A 223 0.54 7.01 -1.24
N LEU A 224 0.95 5.86 -0.69
CA LEU A 224 0.36 5.27 0.52
C LEU A 224 1.06 5.88 1.74
N LEU A 225 0.32 6.70 2.48
CA LEU A 225 0.76 7.26 3.75
C LEU A 225 0.40 6.34 4.91
N LEU A 226 1.39 5.69 5.50
CA LEU A 226 1.27 4.91 6.72
C LEU A 226 1.33 5.83 7.94
N ARG A 227 0.22 5.97 8.65
CA ARG A 227 0.11 6.75 9.89
C ARG A 227 0.15 5.85 11.14
N SER A 228 0.63 6.39 12.25
CA SER A 228 0.38 5.89 13.61
C SER A 228 0.72 4.44 13.89
N TYR A 229 2.01 4.10 13.77
CA TYR A 229 2.53 2.78 14.13
C TYR A 229 1.86 1.60 13.40
N VAL A 230 1.28 1.83 12.22
CA VAL A 230 0.82 0.75 11.34
C VAL A 230 1.99 -0.17 11.06
N SER A 231 1.91 -1.38 11.61
CA SER A 231 2.91 -2.43 11.44
C SER A 231 2.47 -3.47 10.42
N ASN A 232 1.15 -3.67 10.25
CA ASN A 232 0.59 -4.66 9.36
C ASN A 232 -0.62 -4.07 8.63
N LEU A 233 -0.59 -4.10 7.31
CA LEU A 233 -1.65 -3.66 6.40
C LEU A 233 -1.82 -4.73 5.32
N GLY A 234 -2.94 -5.46 5.32
CA GLY A 234 -3.07 -6.60 4.42
C GLY A 234 -2.22 -7.81 4.84
N TYR A 235 -2.42 -8.91 4.13
CA TYR A 235 -1.47 -10.03 4.16
C TYR A 235 -0.28 -9.77 3.22
N ARG A 236 -0.45 -8.90 2.22
CA ARG A 236 0.57 -8.47 1.26
C ARG A 236 0.23 -7.10 0.69
N VAL A 237 1.25 -6.28 0.44
CA VAL A 237 1.13 -5.01 -0.29
C VAL A 237 1.83 -5.13 -1.65
N VAL A 238 1.12 -4.86 -2.74
CA VAL A 238 1.66 -4.80 -4.09
C VAL A 238 1.85 -3.33 -4.49
N CYS A 239 3.10 -2.92 -4.67
CA CYS A 239 3.47 -1.59 -5.11
C CYS A 239 3.70 -1.59 -6.63
N ARG A 240 2.77 -0.99 -7.38
CA ARG A 240 2.93 -0.82 -8.83
C ARG A 240 3.94 0.28 -9.15
N SER A 241 4.49 0.23 -10.35
CA SER A 241 5.51 1.20 -10.78
C SER A 241 4.98 2.64 -10.71
N GLY A 242 5.79 3.53 -10.13
CA GLY A 242 5.45 4.92 -9.85
C GLY A 242 4.70 5.14 -8.53
N SER A 243 4.47 4.10 -7.72
CA SER A 243 3.88 4.23 -6.39
C SER A 243 4.91 4.71 -5.33
N THR A 244 4.41 5.21 -4.21
CA THR A 244 5.24 5.63 -3.07
C THR A 244 4.72 5.03 -1.77
N LEU A 245 5.60 4.41 -0.98
CA LEU A 245 5.34 4.10 0.43
C LEU A 245 5.92 5.23 1.29
N GLN A 246 5.07 5.83 2.11
CA GLN A 246 5.42 6.99 2.90
C GLN A 246 5.07 6.77 4.37
N ALA A 247 6.04 6.89 5.28
CA ALA A 247 5.73 6.97 6.71
C ALA A 247 5.32 8.40 7.10
N HIS A 248 4.41 8.49 8.06
CA HIS A 248 3.99 9.76 8.64
C HIS A 248 5.05 10.36 9.58
N VAL A 249 4.85 11.63 9.92
CA VAL A 249 5.81 12.45 10.66
C VAL A 249 6.11 11.88 12.05
N ASN A 250 7.39 11.91 12.42
CA ASN A 250 7.89 11.58 13.75
C ASN A 250 7.65 10.13 14.24
N GLN A 251 7.47 9.18 13.33
CA GLN A 251 7.20 7.79 13.71
C GLN A 251 8.02 6.83 12.85
N PRO A 252 8.81 5.93 13.46
CA PRO A 252 9.42 4.85 12.70
C PRO A 252 8.31 3.90 12.22
N ALA A 253 8.17 3.75 10.90
CA ALA A 253 7.36 2.67 10.37
C ALA A 253 8.16 1.38 10.53
N ASN A 254 7.70 0.46 11.38
CA ASN A 254 8.22 -0.92 11.40
C ASN A 254 7.22 -1.79 10.66
N PHE A 255 7.24 -1.66 9.34
CA PHE A 255 6.26 -2.27 8.47
C PHE A 255 6.63 -3.72 8.22
N ARG A 256 5.77 -4.64 8.66
CA ARG A 256 6.00 -6.09 8.70
C ARG A 256 5.24 -6.84 7.61
N THR A 257 4.25 -6.22 6.97
CA THR A 257 3.56 -6.86 5.86
C THR A 257 4.54 -7.08 4.70
N PRO A 258 4.55 -8.27 4.07
CA PRO A 258 5.26 -8.51 2.83
C PRO A 258 4.93 -7.48 1.74
N VAL A 259 5.96 -6.99 1.06
CA VAL A 259 5.86 -6.01 -0.03
C VAL A 259 6.31 -6.65 -1.34
N GLU A 260 5.46 -6.57 -2.35
CA GLU A 260 5.75 -6.98 -3.72
C GLU A 260 5.98 -5.73 -4.57
N ILE A 261 7.16 -5.60 -5.18
CA ILE A 261 7.54 -4.43 -5.98
C ILE A 261 7.44 -4.72 -7.47
N HIS A 262 6.91 -3.74 -8.21
CA HIS A 262 6.85 -3.74 -9.66
C HIS A 262 7.43 -2.44 -10.20
N GLY A 263 8.53 -2.51 -10.94
CA GLY A 263 9.17 -1.34 -11.53
C GLY A 263 9.67 -0.36 -10.46
N TRP A 264 9.40 0.93 -10.60
CA TRP A 264 9.97 1.95 -9.72
C TRP A 264 9.07 2.26 -8.52
N VAL A 265 9.51 1.98 -7.30
CA VAL A 265 8.78 2.27 -6.05
C VAL A 265 9.60 3.23 -5.20
N THR A 266 8.97 4.28 -4.68
CA THR A 266 9.66 5.24 -3.80
C THR A 266 9.34 4.98 -2.33
N ASN A 267 10.36 4.88 -1.48
CA ASN A 267 10.21 4.85 -0.03
C ASN A 267 10.66 6.19 0.56
N THR A 268 9.80 6.79 1.38
CA THR A 268 10.06 8.10 1.99
C THR A 268 9.36 8.26 3.34
N VAL A 269 9.65 9.35 4.03
CA VAL A 269 8.92 9.78 5.23
C VAL A 269 8.46 11.21 4.96
N TRP A 270 7.22 11.53 5.32
CA TRP A 270 6.63 12.84 5.05
C TRP A 270 7.45 13.99 5.63
N ALA A 271 7.82 13.90 6.91
CA ALA A 271 8.68 14.87 7.59
C ALA A 271 9.22 14.29 8.90
N GLY A 272 10.30 14.86 9.44
CA GLY A 272 10.88 14.43 10.73
C GLY A 272 12.04 13.45 10.57
N GLY A 273 12.80 13.27 11.65
CA GLY A 273 14.10 12.58 11.65
C GLY A 273 14.05 11.08 11.94
N TYR A 274 13.06 10.35 11.44
CA TYR A 274 12.88 8.92 11.72
C TYR A 274 13.08 8.04 10.49
N ALA A 275 13.25 6.74 10.74
CA ALA A 275 13.51 5.69 9.76
C ALA A 275 12.22 5.05 9.22
N PHE A 276 12.25 4.61 7.95
CA PHE A 276 11.22 3.71 7.39
C PHE A 276 11.81 2.30 7.34
N ASN A 277 11.36 1.41 8.22
CA ASN A 277 11.89 0.06 8.35
C ASN A 277 10.93 -0.93 7.71
N LEU A 278 11.42 -1.65 6.69
CA LEU A 278 10.75 -2.79 6.11
C LEU A 278 11.26 -4.05 6.81
N ARG A 279 10.45 -4.57 7.72
CA ARG A 279 10.73 -5.79 8.49
C ARG A 279 10.01 -7.02 7.93
N GLY A 280 9.15 -6.84 6.92
CA GLY A 280 8.53 -7.92 6.16
C GLY A 280 9.37 -8.32 4.95
N ASP A 281 8.95 -9.37 4.26
CA ASP A 281 9.59 -9.85 3.04
C ASP A 281 9.39 -8.87 1.88
N VAL A 282 10.41 -8.71 1.05
CA VAL A 282 10.38 -7.92 -0.18
C VAL A 282 10.55 -8.85 -1.36
N SER A 283 9.58 -8.86 -2.28
CA SER A 283 9.64 -9.68 -3.48
C SER A 283 9.37 -8.87 -4.74
N GLY A 284 9.69 -9.42 -5.92
CA GLY A 284 9.33 -8.85 -7.20
C GLY A 284 10.49 -8.36 -8.05
N THR A 285 10.23 -7.40 -8.94
CA THR A 285 11.23 -6.90 -9.89
C THR A 285 11.11 -5.40 -10.06
N GLY A 286 12.21 -4.70 -9.86
CA GLY A 286 12.27 -3.26 -10.03
C GLY A 286 13.27 -2.57 -9.12
N THR A 287 13.00 -1.30 -8.84
CA THR A 287 13.85 -0.42 -8.06
C THR A 287 13.08 0.10 -6.86
N ILE A 288 13.63 -0.11 -5.67
CA ILE A 288 13.22 0.59 -4.46
C ILE A 288 14.11 1.79 -4.30
N PHE A 289 13.57 2.95 -4.65
CA PHE A 289 14.25 4.22 -4.54
C PHE A 289 13.93 4.88 -3.20
N ARG A 290 14.96 5.17 -2.44
CA ARG A 290 14.86 5.99 -1.24
C ARG A 290 15.12 7.46 -1.58
N LEU A 291 14.25 8.32 -1.08
CA LEU A 291 14.46 9.77 -1.04
C LEU A 291 14.71 10.25 0.40
N GLY A 292 15.96 10.58 0.73
CA GLY A 292 16.33 11.18 2.03
C GLY A 292 16.05 12.68 2.04
N GLN A 293 15.20 13.17 2.94
CA GLN A 293 14.94 14.61 3.07
C GLN A 293 15.62 15.26 4.30
N TRP A 294 16.00 14.47 5.32
CA TRP A 294 16.50 14.96 6.60
C TRP A 294 17.68 14.12 7.15
N ALA A 295 18.55 14.78 7.92
CA ALA A 295 19.79 14.30 8.52
C ALA A 295 19.73 13.06 9.44
N ARG A 296 18.60 12.36 9.59
CA ARG A 296 18.49 11.21 10.53
C ARG A 296 17.67 10.05 9.99
N MET A 297 17.34 10.07 8.70
CA MET A 297 16.48 9.06 8.09
C MET A 297 17.32 7.83 7.78
N THR A 298 16.87 6.64 8.14
CA THR A 298 17.48 5.38 7.71
C THR A 298 16.36 4.52 7.12
N ASN A 299 16.62 3.73 6.07
CA ASN A 299 15.71 2.63 5.75
C ASN A 299 16.42 1.36 6.16
N CYS A 300 15.84 0.60 7.08
CA CYS A 300 16.37 -0.68 7.51
C CYS A 300 15.52 -1.81 6.93
N TYR A 301 16.16 -2.76 6.28
CA TYR A 301 15.55 -3.97 5.74
C TYR A 301 16.10 -5.17 6.49
N VAL A 302 15.24 -5.92 7.19
CA VAL A 302 15.65 -7.05 8.08
C VAL A 302 14.79 -8.30 7.92
N GLY A 303 13.92 -8.34 6.90
CA GLY A 303 13.16 -9.53 6.49
C GLY A 303 13.93 -10.35 5.45
N SER A 304 13.23 -10.85 4.42
CA SER A 304 13.86 -11.42 3.24
C SER A 304 13.75 -10.53 2.00
N VAL A 305 14.64 -10.75 1.02
CA VAL A 305 14.56 -10.20 -0.33
C VAL A 305 14.59 -11.35 -1.32
N SER A 306 13.53 -11.49 -2.12
CA SER A 306 13.40 -12.49 -3.18
C SER A 306 13.13 -11.80 -4.51
N PRO A 307 14.14 -11.59 -5.36
CA PRO A 307 13.90 -11.13 -6.72
C PRO A 307 13.02 -12.10 -7.51
N GLY A 308 12.31 -11.57 -8.49
CA GLY A 308 11.41 -12.37 -9.34
C GLY A 308 10.02 -12.58 -8.74
N LEU A 309 9.09 -13.04 -9.59
CA LEU A 309 7.72 -13.43 -9.21
C LEU A 309 7.32 -14.80 -9.77
N SER A 310 8.01 -15.26 -10.81
CA SER A 310 7.75 -16.53 -11.53
C SER A 310 8.93 -16.91 -12.44
N GLY A 311 10.12 -16.41 -12.14
CA GLY A 311 11.32 -16.50 -12.94
C GLY A 311 12.32 -15.41 -12.58
N PRO A 312 13.46 -15.34 -13.29
CA PRO A 312 14.58 -14.46 -12.94
C PRO A 312 14.15 -13.01 -12.82
N GLY A 313 14.52 -12.37 -11.71
CA GLY A 313 14.20 -10.99 -11.44
C GLY A 313 15.39 -10.18 -10.93
N THR A 314 15.16 -8.87 -10.83
CA THR A 314 16.17 -7.97 -10.26
C THR A 314 15.50 -7.00 -9.31
N ILE A 315 16.01 -6.92 -8.09
CA ILE A 315 15.64 -5.89 -7.11
C ILE A 315 16.83 -4.97 -6.92
N THR A 316 16.64 -3.70 -7.25
CA THR A 316 17.64 -2.65 -7.04
C THR A 316 17.26 -1.79 -5.85
N PHE A 317 18.12 -1.71 -4.85
CA PHE A 317 18.05 -0.71 -3.80
C PHE A 317 18.91 0.49 -4.17
N MET A 318 18.30 1.67 -4.13
CA MET A 318 18.97 2.93 -4.44
C MET A 318 18.58 4.00 -3.43
N SER A 319 19.51 4.91 -3.09
CA SER A 319 19.18 6.10 -2.31
C SER A 319 19.70 7.39 -2.93
N SER A 320 19.03 8.50 -2.63
CA SER A 320 19.55 9.85 -2.90
C SER A 320 19.11 10.82 -1.80
N LEU A 321 19.83 11.95 -1.70
CA LEU A 321 19.39 13.09 -0.91
C LEU A 321 18.45 13.96 -1.79
N ALA A 322 17.33 14.41 -1.23
CA ALA A 322 16.47 15.40 -1.85
C ALA A 322 17.20 16.74 -1.96
N ALA A 323 16.91 17.50 -3.01
CA ALA A 323 17.43 18.86 -3.17
C ALA A 323 17.04 19.73 -1.95
N GLY A 324 18.03 20.35 -1.29
CA GLY A 324 17.83 21.14 -0.07
C GLY A 324 17.74 20.31 1.23
N GLY A 325 17.94 18.99 1.17
CA GLY A 325 18.04 18.13 2.35
C GLY A 325 19.26 18.43 3.21
N THR A 326 19.18 18.15 4.51
CA THR A 326 20.30 18.34 5.44
C THR A 326 21.32 17.21 5.28
N THR A 327 22.59 17.58 5.07
CA THR A 327 23.70 16.63 4.96
C THR A 327 24.10 16.10 6.33
N SER A 328 23.84 14.84 6.59
CA SER A 328 24.48 14.09 7.67
C SER A 328 24.97 12.75 7.15
N ALA A 329 25.82 12.07 7.93
CA ALA A 329 26.26 10.71 7.63
C ALA A 329 25.11 9.72 7.41
N TRP A 330 23.92 10.00 7.97
CA TRP A 330 22.76 9.11 7.91
C TRP A 330 21.73 9.52 6.85
N ALA A 331 21.82 10.73 6.30
CA ALA A 331 20.78 11.30 5.43
C ALA A 331 20.48 10.44 4.18
N ASN A 332 21.43 9.60 3.74
CA ASN A 332 21.29 8.66 2.62
C ASN A 332 21.48 7.17 3.00
N ALA A 333 21.68 6.85 4.29
CA ALA A 333 22.12 5.53 4.74
C ALA A 333 21.04 4.44 4.56
N LEU A 334 21.14 3.64 3.53
CA LEU A 334 20.36 2.41 3.36
C LEU A 334 20.99 1.32 4.25
N LEU A 335 20.24 0.64 5.11
CA LEU A 335 20.74 -0.50 5.88
C LEU A 335 20.06 -1.78 5.39
N LEU A 336 20.87 -2.80 5.10
CA LEU A 336 20.43 -4.15 4.74
C LEU A 336 20.95 -5.07 5.84
N GLY A 337 20.05 -5.50 6.71
CA GLY A 337 20.33 -6.21 7.95
C GLY A 337 20.76 -5.29 9.11
N GLU A 338 20.62 -5.80 10.33
CA GLU A 338 21.22 -5.23 11.54
C GLU A 338 21.83 -6.35 12.41
N ALA A 339 22.67 -5.98 13.37
CA ALA A 339 23.30 -6.97 14.24
C ALA A 339 22.24 -7.75 15.04
N GLY A 340 22.22 -9.08 14.87
CA GLY A 340 21.22 -9.96 15.49
C GLY A 340 19.92 -10.12 14.69
N ASP A 341 19.74 -9.38 13.59
CA ASP A 341 18.59 -9.46 12.67
C ASP A 341 19.11 -9.30 11.22
N PRO A 342 19.87 -10.29 10.71
CA PRO A 342 20.44 -10.25 9.36
C PRO A 342 19.34 -10.28 8.29
N LEU A 343 19.58 -9.63 7.15
CA LEU A 343 18.65 -9.68 6.01
C LEU A 343 18.89 -10.98 5.24
N GLN A 344 17.83 -11.74 4.96
CA GLN A 344 17.92 -12.95 4.14
C GLN A 344 17.78 -12.62 2.65
N LEU A 345 18.75 -13.03 1.83
CA LEU A 345 18.64 -13.05 0.38
C LEU A 345 18.14 -14.43 -0.06
N VAL A 346 17.01 -14.47 -0.75
CA VAL A 346 16.41 -15.69 -1.30
C VAL A 346 16.58 -15.64 -2.81
N ILE A 347 17.42 -16.52 -3.35
CA ILE A 347 17.97 -16.40 -4.70
C ILE A 347 17.61 -17.62 -5.55
N GLU A 348 16.94 -17.39 -6.68
CA GLU A 348 16.80 -18.36 -7.78
C GLU A 348 17.89 -18.15 -8.86
N ASP A 349 17.94 -19.05 -9.84
CA ASP A 349 18.82 -18.94 -10.99
C ASP A 349 18.51 -17.67 -11.80
N GLY A 350 19.51 -16.81 -11.96
CA GLY A 350 19.40 -15.55 -12.69
C GLY A 350 18.84 -14.37 -11.88
N ASP A 351 18.52 -14.56 -10.60
CA ASP A 351 18.11 -13.47 -9.72
C ASP A 351 19.27 -12.54 -9.36
N GLN A 352 18.97 -11.24 -9.26
CA GLN A 352 19.94 -10.23 -8.86
C GLN A 352 19.40 -9.28 -7.79
N VAL A 353 20.24 -9.02 -6.79
CA VAL A 353 20.10 -7.92 -5.85
C VAL A 353 21.18 -6.89 -6.14
N ILE A 354 20.77 -5.67 -6.47
CA ILE A 354 21.66 -4.57 -6.82
C ILE A 354 21.54 -3.51 -5.73
N VAL A 355 22.67 -3.01 -5.24
CA VAL A 355 22.70 -2.01 -4.18
C VAL A 355 23.57 -0.84 -4.60
N THR A 356 22.98 0.33 -4.82
CA THR A 356 23.69 1.49 -5.38
C THR A 356 23.40 2.78 -4.62
N ASN A 357 24.30 3.76 -4.76
CA ASN A 357 24.21 5.11 -4.18
C ASN A 357 24.08 5.15 -2.64
N ARG A 358 24.65 4.18 -1.90
CA ARG A 358 24.59 4.18 -0.42
C ARG A 358 25.53 5.22 0.19
N GLY A 359 26.67 5.46 -0.47
CA GLY A 359 27.76 6.26 0.11
C GLY A 359 28.55 5.52 1.20
N GLU A 360 28.29 4.22 1.37
CA GLU A 360 29.01 3.31 2.26
C GLU A 360 29.04 1.89 1.65
N VAL A 361 30.10 1.14 1.94
CA VAL A 361 30.24 -0.25 1.48
C VAL A 361 29.19 -1.17 2.12
N LEU A 362 28.72 -2.17 1.38
CA LEU A 362 27.80 -3.17 1.88
C LEU A 362 28.52 -4.17 2.80
N ASN A 363 28.09 -4.27 4.06
CA ASN A 363 28.64 -5.24 5.00
C ASN A 363 27.96 -6.61 4.82
N LEU A 364 28.72 -7.59 4.32
CA LEU A 364 28.22 -8.95 4.09
C LEU A 364 27.87 -9.69 5.38
N ALA A 365 28.50 -9.34 6.50
CA ALA A 365 28.23 -9.96 7.80
C ALA A 365 26.84 -9.62 8.39
N LEU A 366 26.03 -8.84 7.67
CA LEU A 366 24.63 -8.53 8.00
C LEU A 366 23.64 -9.25 7.07
N LEU A 367 24.13 -10.14 6.19
CA LEU A 367 23.31 -10.82 5.19
C LEU A 367 23.39 -12.33 5.38
N ASP A 368 22.23 -12.96 5.32
CA ASP A 368 22.08 -14.40 5.09
C ASP A 368 21.76 -14.66 3.62
N VAL A 369 22.14 -15.82 3.09
CA VAL A 369 21.85 -16.19 1.70
C VAL A 369 21.28 -17.60 1.63
N THR A 370 20.21 -17.78 0.88
CA THR A 370 19.58 -19.08 0.60
C THR A 370 19.33 -19.20 -0.91
N PHE A 371 19.80 -20.31 -1.51
CA PHE A 371 19.56 -20.60 -2.91
C PHE A 371 18.39 -21.59 -3.07
N LEU A 372 17.37 -21.22 -3.87
CA LEU A 372 16.17 -22.04 -4.09
C LEU A 372 16.28 -22.94 -5.33
N THR A 373 16.99 -22.47 -6.36
CA THR A 373 17.16 -23.22 -7.61
C THR A 373 18.61 -23.25 -8.06
N THR A 374 18.92 -24.20 -8.92
CA THR A 374 20.29 -24.53 -9.33
C THR A 374 20.62 -23.92 -10.67
N THR A 375 21.71 -23.19 -10.74
CA THR A 375 22.31 -22.73 -12.00
C THR A 375 23.00 -23.91 -12.71
N LEU A 376 23.22 -23.80 -14.02
CA LEU A 376 23.90 -24.82 -14.80
C LEU A 376 25.30 -25.14 -14.25
N GLN A 377 25.68 -26.43 -14.17
CA GLN A 377 27.01 -26.82 -13.71
C GLN A 377 28.12 -26.13 -14.52
N GLY A 378 29.17 -25.68 -13.83
CA GLY A 378 30.26 -24.95 -14.46
C GLY A 378 29.96 -23.48 -14.79
N THR A 379 28.80 -22.96 -14.36
CA THR A 379 28.46 -21.54 -14.45
C THR A 379 28.37 -20.88 -13.07
N THR A 380 28.45 -19.55 -13.05
CA THR A 380 28.35 -18.74 -11.84
C THR A 380 27.02 -18.01 -11.82
N ASN A 381 26.25 -18.15 -10.74
CA ASN A 381 25.07 -17.32 -10.50
C ASN A 381 25.52 -16.00 -9.86
N TRP A 382 25.57 -14.92 -10.63
CA TRP A 382 25.89 -13.58 -10.12
C TRP A 382 24.65 -12.96 -9.50
N PHE A 383 24.57 -12.95 -8.17
CA PHE A 383 23.33 -12.65 -7.46
C PHE A 383 23.36 -11.34 -6.65
N LEU A 384 24.54 -10.78 -6.36
CA LEU A 384 24.65 -9.56 -5.56
C LEU A 384 25.66 -8.59 -6.17
N GLN A 385 25.23 -7.34 -6.37
CA GLN A 385 26.07 -6.24 -6.86
C GLN A 385 26.04 -5.07 -5.85
N SER A 386 27.19 -4.43 -5.63
CA SER A 386 27.26 -3.18 -4.87
C SER A 386 28.00 -2.08 -5.63
N GLY A 387 27.36 -0.93 -5.84
CA GLY A 387 27.99 0.25 -6.44
C GLY A 387 29.13 0.82 -5.58
N ASP A 388 29.06 0.66 -4.27
CA ASP A 388 30.04 1.19 -3.31
C ASP A 388 31.07 0.13 -2.83
N GLY A 389 30.88 -1.14 -3.20
CA GLY A 389 31.75 -2.26 -2.82
C GLY A 389 31.33 -2.99 -1.54
N PHE A 390 32.17 -3.91 -1.06
CA PHE A 390 31.85 -4.82 0.04
C PHE A 390 32.82 -4.73 1.23
N ALA A 391 32.32 -5.08 2.42
CA ALA A 391 33.11 -5.31 3.63
C ALA A 391 32.59 -6.57 4.38
N GLY A 392 33.30 -6.98 5.43
CA GLY A 392 32.86 -8.06 6.34
C GLY A 392 33.48 -9.43 6.10
N GLY A 393 34.22 -9.64 5.01
CA GLY A 393 35.01 -10.86 4.73
C GLY A 393 34.21 -12.15 4.48
N ALA A 394 33.00 -12.28 5.03
CA ALA A 394 32.06 -13.37 4.82
C ALA A 394 30.62 -12.93 5.12
N PHE A 395 29.65 -13.71 4.61
CA PHE A 395 28.23 -13.62 4.97
C PHE A 395 28.00 -14.04 6.43
N ASN A 396 26.87 -13.63 7.02
CA ASN A 396 26.47 -14.09 8.35
C ASN A 396 26.18 -15.60 8.36
N SER A 397 25.39 -16.06 7.40
CA SER A 397 25.21 -17.48 7.10
C SER A 397 24.88 -17.69 5.63
N VAL A 398 25.13 -18.89 5.12
CA VAL A 398 24.76 -19.27 3.75
C VAL A 398 24.22 -20.69 3.75
N ASP A 399 22.99 -20.85 3.26
CA ASP A 399 22.47 -22.13 2.81
C ASP A 399 22.79 -22.29 1.32
N TRP A 400 23.87 -23.03 1.07
CA TRP A 400 24.37 -23.23 -0.28
C TRP A 400 23.48 -24.12 -1.15
N GLY A 401 22.54 -24.88 -0.58
CA GLY A 401 21.90 -25.96 -1.32
C GLY A 401 22.96 -26.89 -1.95
N ILE A 402 23.07 -26.88 -3.29
CA ILE A 402 24.10 -27.65 -4.03
C ILE A 402 25.33 -26.83 -4.45
N PHE A 403 25.36 -25.52 -4.19
CA PHE A 403 26.50 -24.65 -4.50
C PHE A 403 27.67 -24.95 -3.54
N ASN A 404 28.89 -24.58 -3.92
CA ASN A 404 30.08 -24.81 -3.08
C ASN A 404 30.97 -23.55 -3.06
N GLY A 405 30.52 -22.55 -2.29
CA GLY A 405 31.22 -21.29 -2.09
C GLY A 405 30.78 -20.14 -3.00
N TYR A 406 31.19 -18.92 -2.62
CA TYR A 406 31.02 -17.71 -3.42
C TYR A 406 32.35 -17.24 -4.00
N CYS A 407 32.26 -16.50 -5.10
CA CYS A 407 33.38 -15.77 -5.70
C CYS A 407 33.03 -14.28 -5.83
N VAL A 408 34.05 -13.45 -5.77
CA VAL A 408 33.97 -12.02 -6.12
C VAL A 408 34.51 -11.85 -7.53
N SER A 409 33.79 -11.11 -8.36
CA SER A 409 34.24 -10.84 -9.73
C SER A 409 35.52 -9.99 -9.73
N ASN A 410 36.47 -10.41 -10.55
CA ASN A 410 37.70 -9.68 -10.87
C ASN A 410 37.76 -9.26 -12.35
N VAL A 411 36.62 -9.34 -13.05
CA VAL A 411 36.49 -9.00 -14.47
C VAL A 411 36.21 -7.51 -14.60
N ALA A 412 36.93 -6.83 -15.51
CA ALA A 412 36.71 -5.42 -15.79
C ALA A 412 35.27 -5.17 -16.30
N GLY A 413 34.57 -4.22 -15.70
CA GLY A 413 33.15 -3.93 -15.96
C GLY A 413 32.17 -4.79 -15.16
N MET A 414 32.65 -5.72 -14.33
CA MET A 414 31.88 -6.46 -13.34
C MET A 414 32.52 -6.33 -11.95
N GLU A 415 33.16 -5.20 -11.66
CA GLU A 415 33.68 -4.93 -10.33
C GLU A 415 32.52 -4.93 -9.31
N ASN A 416 32.78 -5.45 -8.11
CA ASN A 416 31.79 -5.52 -7.02
C ASN A 416 30.55 -6.38 -7.31
N TYR A 417 30.74 -7.48 -8.04
CA TYR A 417 29.76 -8.57 -8.12
C TYR A 417 30.18 -9.74 -7.23
N ILE A 418 29.21 -10.34 -6.55
CA ILE A 418 29.33 -11.61 -5.84
C ILE A 418 28.46 -12.64 -6.57
N GLY A 419 29.04 -13.82 -6.79
CA GLY A 419 28.35 -14.94 -7.39
C GLY A 419 28.60 -16.24 -6.64
N ALA A 420 27.73 -17.23 -6.85
CA ALA A 420 27.86 -18.58 -6.33
C ALA A 420 28.20 -19.56 -7.46
N VAL A 421 29.13 -20.47 -7.21
CA VAL A 421 29.62 -21.42 -8.23
C VAL A 421 29.03 -22.81 -7.97
N VAL A 422 28.47 -23.41 -9.02
CA VAL A 422 28.09 -24.83 -8.99
C VAL A 422 29.32 -25.66 -9.37
N VAL A 423 29.97 -26.24 -8.36
CA VAL A 423 31.12 -27.13 -8.59
C VAL A 423 30.58 -28.47 -9.10
N PRO A 424 31.13 -29.04 -10.20
CA PRO A 424 30.74 -30.37 -10.67
C PRO A 424 30.93 -31.40 -9.55
N GLU A 425 30.00 -32.34 -9.43
CA GLU A 425 30.06 -33.39 -8.42
C GLU A 425 31.46 -34.07 -8.43
N PRO A 426 32.12 -34.26 -7.27
CA PRO A 426 33.52 -34.72 -7.23
C PRO A 426 33.76 -36.05 -7.97
N ALA A 427 32.71 -36.86 -8.15
CA ALA A 427 32.75 -38.10 -8.92
C ALA A 427 33.08 -37.86 -10.42
N LEU A 428 32.64 -36.73 -11.01
CA LEU A 428 32.90 -36.41 -12.42
C LEU A 428 34.35 -35.97 -12.65
N LEU A 429 34.94 -35.23 -11.71
CA LEU A 429 36.36 -34.88 -11.71
C LEU A 429 37.25 -36.12 -11.52
N LEU A 430 36.81 -37.08 -10.69
CA LEU A 430 37.50 -38.35 -10.52
C LEU A 430 37.42 -39.23 -11.78
N LEU A 431 36.25 -39.30 -12.45
CA LEU A 431 36.05 -40.06 -13.68
C LEU A 431 36.81 -39.45 -14.87
N LEU A 432 36.83 -38.13 -15.02
CA LEU A 432 37.64 -37.44 -16.05
C LEU A 432 39.15 -37.61 -15.79
N GLY A 433 39.57 -37.60 -14.51
CA GLY A 433 40.95 -37.93 -14.11
C GLY A 433 41.33 -39.38 -14.39
N LEU A 434 40.44 -40.33 -14.12
CA LEU A 434 40.63 -41.77 -14.39
C LEU A 434 40.64 -42.07 -15.89
N CYS A 435 39.75 -41.48 -16.69
CA CYS A 435 39.77 -41.63 -18.15
C CYS A 435 41.04 -41.04 -18.79
N GLY A 436 41.56 -39.92 -18.27
CA GLY A 436 42.84 -39.35 -18.70
C GLY A 436 44.06 -40.22 -18.35
N LEU A 437 44.05 -40.87 -17.18
CA LEU A 437 45.11 -41.79 -16.73
C LEU A 437 45.08 -43.15 -17.46
N VAL A 438 43.91 -43.62 -17.90
CA VAL A 438 43.80 -44.83 -18.72
C VAL A 438 44.22 -44.54 -20.16
N ALA A 439 43.90 -43.37 -20.72
CA ALA A 439 44.33 -42.99 -22.07
C ALA A 439 45.85 -42.77 -22.19
N SER A 440 46.53 -42.37 -21.12
CA SER A 440 48.00 -42.21 -21.11
C SER A 440 48.78 -43.52 -20.92
N ARG A 441 48.13 -44.61 -20.50
CA ARG A 441 48.76 -45.95 -20.40
C ARG A 441 48.69 -46.78 -21.68
N PHE A 442 47.93 -46.37 -22.70
CA PHE A 442 47.85 -47.05 -24.01
C PHE A 442 48.65 -46.36 -25.12
N ARG A 443 49.45 -45.33 -24.79
CA ARG A 443 50.48 -44.76 -25.66
C ARG A 443 51.86 -44.97 -25.03
N GLY A 444 52.29 -46.23 -24.99
CA GLY A 444 53.64 -46.66 -24.66
C GLY A 444 54.12 -47.64 -25.72
#